data_AF-A0A7C4N6Z2-F1
#
_entry.id   AF-A0A7C4N6Z2-F1
#
_cell.length_a   1.000
_cell.length_b   1.000
_cell.length_c   1.000
_cell.angle_alpha   90.00
_cell.angle_beta   90.00
_cell.angle_gamma   90.00
#
_symmetry.space_group_name_H-M   'P 1'
#
loop_
_entity.id
_entity.type
_entity.pdbx_description
1 polymer ?
#
loop_
_entity_poly.entity_id
_entity_poly.type
_entity_poly.pdbx_seq_one_letter_code
_entity_poly.pdbx_strand_id
1 'polypeptide(L)'
;MKPSTPLCSHGGAMPAVDLAELRSVIDPFVPLGRSGLLPALHAAQSLYGWLPEAVCAEVARALNVPLADVHGVIEFYSMFYPEPVGQTIVRLCTDPACSLRGAEAVLDAACRKAGISAPGETSADGAYTVERSPCLGMCNTGVAANVTYRRDGRYHNRSFGHVRAYTLD
;
A
#
# COMPACT_ATOMS: atom_id res chain seq x y z
N MET A 1 4.03 8.05 -13.69
CA MET A 1 3.04 9.07 -13.34
C MET A 1 1.76 8.32 -13.00
N LYS A 2 1.42 8.18 -11.71
CA LYS A 2 0.07 7.70 -11.34
C LYS A 2 -0.91 8.71 -11.94
N PRO A 3 -1.91 8.31 -12.73
CA PRO A 3 -2.91 9.25 -13.22
C PRO A 3 -3.60 9.86 -12.00
N SER A 4 -3.61 11.20 -11.92
CA SER A 4 -4.42 11.95 -10.96
C SER A 4 -5.88 11.80 -11.39
N THR A 5 -6.54 10.73 -10.97
CA THR A 5 -7.97 10.53 -11.17
C THR A 5 -8.73 11.62 -10.42
N PRO A 6 -9.74 12.27 -11.01
CA PRO A 6 -10.48 13.34 -10.35
C PRO A 6 -11.22 12.82 -9.12
N LEU A 7 -11.18 13.62 -8.06
CA LEU A 7 -11.92 13.45 -6.80
C LEU A 7 -13.41 13.25 -7.07
N CYS A 8 -13.84 11.99 -7.21
CA CYS A 8 -15.26 11.64 -7.22
C CYS A 8 -15.80 11.72 -5.78
N SER A 9 -16.61 12.74 -5.55
CA SER A 9 -17.37 13.06 -4.34
C SER A 9 -18.37 11.96 -3.93
N HIS A 10 -17.89 10.83 -3.40
CA HIS A 10 -18.74 9.85 -2.75
C HIS A 10 -18.61 10.01 -1.23
N GLY A 11 -19.60 10.69 -0.67
CA GLY A 11 -19.79 10.91 0.76
C GLY A 11 -20.09 9.62 1.51
N GLY A 12 -19.06 8.79 1.70
CA GLY A 12 -18.97 7.85 2.81
C GLY A 12 -18.27 8.56 3.96
N ALA A 13 -18.90 8.60 5.14
CA ALA A 13 -18.29 9.17 6.34
C ALA A 13 -16.89 8.56 6.55
N MET A 14 -15.85 9.37 6.38
CA MET A 14 -14.49 8.92 6.66
C MET A 14 -14.42 8.52 8.13
N PRO A 15 -13.89 7.32 8.47
CA PRO A 15 -13.69 6.97 9.86
C PRO A 15 -12.80 8.04 10.49
N ALA A 16 -13.23 8.58 11.63
CA ALA A 16 -12.49 9.61 12.35
C ALA A 16 -11.07 9.10 12.60
N VAL A 17 -10.08 9.74 11.98
CA VAL A 17 -8.69 9.37 12.13
C VAL A 17 -8.26 9.79 13.53
N ASP A 18 -8.04 8.81 14.41
CA ASP A 18 -7.52 9.07 15.74
C ASP A 18 -6.02 9.40 15.67
N LEU A 19 -5.69 10.68 15.82
CA LEU A 19 -4.31 11.18 15.78
C LEU A 19 -3.52 10.88 17.07
N ALA A 20 -4.18 10.44 18.15
CA ALA A 20 -3.49 10.14 19.40
C ALA A 20 -2.53 8.97 19.24
N GLU A 21 -2.95 7.92 18.54
CA GLU A 21 -2.11 6.75 18.28
C GLU A 21 -0.98 7.07 17.29
N LEU A 22 -1.21 7.98 16.32
CA LEU A 22 -0.19 8.41 15.35
C LEU A 22 1.06 8.95 16.05
N ARG A 23 0.89 9.80 17.06
CA ARG A 23 2.01 10.43 17.77
C ARG A 23 2.97 9.37 18.32
N SER A 24 2.41 8.35 18.97
CA SER A 24 3.18 7.27 19.59
C SER A 24 4.05 6.48 18.60
N VAL A 25 3.59 6.33 17.35
CA VAL A 25 4.32 5.56 16.33
C VAL A 25 5.35 6.39 15.57
N ILE A 26 5.20 7.73 15.52
CA ILE A 26 6.14 8.62 14.82
C ILE A 26 7.18 9.26 15.72
N ASP A 27 6.93 9.35 17.04
CA ASP A 27 7.84 9.95 18.02
C ASP A 27 9.31 9.46 17.92
N PRO A 28 9.60 8.16 17.68
CA PRO A 28 10.98 7.69 17.49
C PRO A 28 11.73 8.34 16.32
N PHE A 29 11.01 8.87 15.32
CA PHE A 29 11.58 9.47 14.12
C PHE A 29 11.62 10.99 14.17
N VAL A 30 10.93 11.63 15.13
CA VAL A 30 10.91 13.09 15.31
C VAL A 30 12.32 13.69 15.41
N PRO A 31 13.27 13.13 16.18
CA PRO A 31 14.63 13.69 16.29
C PRO A 31 15.41 13.68 14.97
N LEU A 32 15.00 12.87 14.00
CA LEU A 32 15.66 12.73 12.70
C LEU A 32 15.21 13.81 11.69
N GLY A 33 14.16 14.57 12.01
CA GLY A 33 13.56 15.58 11.13
C GLY A 33 13.28 15.01 9.74
N ARG A 34 13.78 15.68 8.69
CA ARG A 34 13.60 15.27 7.29
C ARG A 34 14.09 13.85 6.99
N SER A 35 15.17 13.39 7.63
CA SER A 35 15.67 12.03 7.41
C SER A 35 14.76 10.94 8.00
N GLY A 36 13.88 11.32 8.93
CA GLY A 36 12.86 10.44 9.51
C GLY A 36 11.58 10.33 8.70
N LEU A 37 11.42 11.07 7.60
CA LEU A 37 10.15 11.11 6.84
C LEU A 37 9.70 9.74 6.34
N LEU A 38 10.59 9.02 5.65
CA LEU A 38 10.26 7.72 5.07
C LEU A 38 9.80 6.69 6.12
N PRO A 39 10.56 6.44 7.22
CA PRO A 39 10.11 5.51 8.25
C PRO A 39 8.88 6.00 9.02
N ALA A 40 8.72 7.31 9.24
CA ALA A 40 7.53 7.87 9.89
C ALA A 40 6.26 7.64 9.05
N LEU A 41 6.33 7.86 7.74
CA LEU A 41 5.20 7.59 6.83
C LEU A 41 4.89 6.10 6.73
N HIS A 42 5.90 5.23 6.76
CA HIS A 42 5.67 3.77 6.85
C HIS A 42 4.96 3.38 8.15
N ALA A 43 5.36 3.95 9.29
CA ALA A 43 4.72 3.70 10.57
C ALA A 43 3.26 4.19 10.58
N ALA A 44 3.02 5.40 10.06
CA ALA A 44 1.69 5.97 9.93
C ALA A 44 0.78 5.13 9.01
N GLN A 45 1.26 4.76 7.82
CA GLN A 45 0.49 3.91 6.90
C GLN A 45 0.27 2.51 7.47
N SER A 46 1.19 1.97 8.27
CA SER A 46 1.00 0.68 8.94
C SER A 46 -0.16 0.72 9.96
N LEU A 47 -0.50 1.89 10.47
CA LEU A 47 -1.62 2.07 11.40
C LEU A 47 -2.96 2.19 10.65
N TYR A 48 -3.01 3.04 9.62
CA TYR A 48 -4.27 3.41 8.95
C TYR A 48 -4.53 2.68 7.62
N GLY A 49 -3.52 2.04 7.03
CA GLY A 49 -3.58 1.37 5.72
C GLY A 49 -3.30 2.30 4.54
N TRP A 50 -3.59 3.59 4.71
CA TRP A 50 -3.35 4.66 3.75
C TRP A 50 -2.94 5.94 4.51
N LEU A 51 -2.68 7.03 3.80
CA LEU A 51 -2.19 8.29 4.37
C LEU A 51 -3.20 9.43 4.13
N PRO A 52 -4.16 9.63 5.05
CA PRO A 52 -5.07 10.78 5.04
C PRO A 52 -4.32 12.11 5.18
N GLU A 53 -4.86 13.18 4.61
CA GLU A 53 -4.26 14.53 4.68
C GLU A 53 -3.96 14.98 6.12
N ALA A 54 -4.86 14.68 7.06
CA ALA A 54 -4.67 14.98 8.48
C ALA A 54 -3.44 14.26 9.09
N VAL A 55 -3.16 13.03 8.65
CA VAL A 55 -1.99 12.26 9.05
C VAL A 55 -0.73 12.87 8.45
N CYS A 56 -0.76 13.21 7.16
CA CYS A 56 0.36 13.86 6.47
C CYS A 56 0.73 15.20 7.12
N ALA A 57 -0.26 16.03 7.45
CA ALA A 57 -0.08 17.30 8.14
C ALA A 57 0.54 17.12 9.54
N GLU A 58 0.08 16.11 10.30
CA GLU A 58 0.63 15.83 11.63
C GLU A 58 2.06 15.30 11.55
N VAL A 59 2.39 14.44 10.59
CA VAL A 59 3.77 13.99 10.35
C VAL A 59 4.68 15.16 9.98
N ALA A 60 4.24 16.04 9.08
CA ALA A 60 4.99 17.25 8.69
C ALA A 60 5.28 18.13 9.91
N ARG A 61 4.25 18.36 10.74
CA ARG A 61 4.35 19.16 11.97
C ARG A 61 5.27 18.52 13.00
N ALA A 62 5.16 17.21 13.22
CA ALA A 62 5.96 16.49 14.21
C ALA A 62 7.45 16.46 13.84
N LEU A 63 7.77 16.26 12.55
CA LEU A 63 9.15 16.20 12.06
C LEU A 63 9.72 17.59 11.71
N ASN A 64 8.92 18.66 11.86
CA ASN A 64 9.28 20.05 11.50
C ASN A 64 9.78 20.19 10.05
N VAL A 65 9.01 19.65 9.11
CA VAL A 65 9.30 19.71 7.67
C VAL A 65 8.13 20.28 6.87
N PRO A 66 8.36 20.84 5.67
CA PRO A 66 7.28 21.31 4.82
C PRO A 66 6.34 20.17 4.41
N LEU A 67 5.04 20.44 4.37
CA LEU A 67 4.04 19.46 3.88
C LEU A 67 4.32 19.03 2.42
N ALA A 68 4.91 19.92 1.61
CA ALA A 68 5.35 19.60 0.26
C ALA A 68 6.39 18.48 0.20
N ASP A 69 7.29 18.37 1.20
CA ASP A 69 8.27 17.28 1.27
C ASP A 69 7.56 15.94 1.56
N VAL A 70 6.52 15.95 2.40
CA VAL A 70 5.71 14.76 2.68
C VAL A 70 5.01 14.28 1.41
N HIS A 71 4.31 15.18 0.72
CA HIS A 71 3.63 14.86 -0.54
C HIS A 71 4.61 14.38 -1.61
N GLY A 72 5.79 15.02 -1.72
CA GLY A 72 6.84 14.58 -2.64
C GLY A 72 7.33 13.14 -2.36
N VAL A 73 7.45 12.75 -1.09
CA VAL A 73 7.81 11.38 -0.70
C VAL A 73 6.67 10.41 -1.05
N ILE A 74 5.42 10.75 -0.76
CA ILE A 74 4.23 9.92 -1.05
C ILE A 74 4.09 9.68 -2.56
N GLU A 75 4.28 10.72 -3.38
CA GLU A 75 4.20 10.61 -4.83
C GLU A 75 5.37 9.81 -5.43
N PHE A 76 6.57 9.93 -4.84
CA PHE A 76 7.77 9.28 -5.34
C PHE A 76 7.79 7.77 -5.05
N TYR A 77 7.42 7.35 -3.84
CA TYR A 77 7.44 5.92 -3.46
C TYR A 77 6.09 5.27 -3.74
N SER A 78 6.07 4.32 -4.69
CA SER A 78 4.85 3.69 -5.19
C SER A 78 4.00 2.96 -4.13
N MET A 79 4.63 2.51 -3.04
CA MET A 79 3.98 1.77 -1.94
C MET A 79 3.28 2.67 -0.91
N PHE A 80 3.31 4.00 -1.08
CA PHE A 80 2.44 4.89 -0.34
C PHE A 80 1.11 5.11 -1.06
N TYR A 81 0.04 5.11 -0.26
CA TYR A 81 -1.33 5.25 -0.72
C TYR A 81 -1.93 6.53 -0.14
N PRO A 82 -2.13 7.58 -0.96
CA PRO A 82 -2.82 8.79 -0.53
C PRO A 82 -4.33 8.62 -0.44
N GLU A 83 -4.88 7.51 -0.95
CA GLU A 83 -6.30 7.20 -0.98
C GLU A 83 -6.58 5.86 -0.28
N PRO A 84 -7.82 5.62 0.20
CA PRO A 84 -8.20 4.36 0.82
C PRO A 84 -7.94 3.16 -0.09
N VAL A 85 -7.37 2.12 0.50
CA VAL A 85 -7.11 0.82 -0.13
C VAL A 85 -7.79 -0.29 0.65
N GLY A 86 -7.89 -1.46 0.04
CA GLY A 86 -8.46 -2.64 0.66
C GLY A 86 -7.73 -3.09 1.92
N GLN A 87 -8.41 -3.83 2.78
CA GLN A 87 -7.82 -4.39 4.01
C GLN A 87 -6.63 -5.32 3.72
N THR A 88 -6.62 -5.94 2.55
CA THR A 88 -5.51 -6.75 2.03
C THR A 88 -5.08 -6.24 0.66
N ILE A 89 -3.80 -5.90 0.52
CA ILE A 89 -3.20 -5.48 -0.74
C ILE A 89 -2.31 -6.61 -1.25
N VAL A 90 -2.62 -7.13 -2.43
CA VAL A 90 -1.86 -8.19 -3.10
C VAL A 90 -1.10 -7.58 -4.26
N ARG A 91 0.23 -7.58 -4.18
CA ARG A 91 1.10 -7.08 -5.25
C ARG A 91 1.78 -8.27 -5.93
N LEU A 92 1.55 -8.45 -7.21
CA LEU A 92 2.13 -9.55 -7.97
C LEU A 92 3.27 -9.06 -8.86
N CYS A 93 4.42 -9.71 -8.75
CA CYS A 93 5.55 -9.42 -9.62
C CYS A 93 5.21 -9.82 -11.05
N THR A 94 5.21 -8.86 -11.98
CA THR A 94 4.96 -9.10 -13.42
C THR A 94 6.18 -8.82 -14.29
N ASP A 95 7.34 -8.60 -13.68
CA ASP A 95 8.62 -8.42 -14.37
C ASP A 95 9.05 -9.71 -15.11
N PRO A 96 9.97 -9.63 -16.09
CA PRO A 96 10.20 -10.68 -17.08
C PRO A 96 10.38 -12.10 -16.50
N ALA A 97 11.15 -12.25 -15.41
CA ALA A 97 11.38 -13.55 -14.78
C ALA A 97 10.08 -14.19 -14.25
N CYS A 98 9.18 -13.40 -13.66
CA CYS A 98 7.89 -13.90 -13.17
C CYS A 98 6.88 -14.05 -14.33
N SER A 99 6.90 -13.14 -15.30
CA SER A 99 6.06 -13.22 -16.50
C SER A 99 6.29 -14.52 -17.29
N LEU A 100 7.55 -14.91 -17.50
CA LEU A 100 7.93 -16.20 -18.12
C LEU A 100 7.44 -17.43 -17.33
N ARG A 101 7.09 -17.26 -16.06
CA ARG A 101 6.57 -18.31 -15.16
C ARG A 101 5.05 -18.25 -15.02
N GLY A 102 4.37 -17.41 -15.80
CA GLY A 102 2.91 -17.30 -15.83
C GLY A 102 2.32 -16.27 -14.87
N ALA A 103 3.07 -15.24 -14.48
CA ALA A 103 2.58 -14.22 -13.54
C ALA A 103 1.30 -13.52 -14.00
N GLU A 104 1.11 -13.29 -15.30
CA GLU A 104 -0.13 -12.69 -15.83
C GLU A 104 -1.36 -13.55 -15.51
N ALA A 105 -1.26 -14.87 -15.69
CA ALA A 105 -2.35 -15.78 -15.35
C ALA A 105 -2.65 -15.80 -13.83
N VAL A 106 -1.62 -15.64 -12.99
CA VAL A 106 -1.78 -15.52 -11.53
C VAL A 106 -2.47 -14.21 -11.17
N LEU A 107 -2.09 -13.11 -11.82
CA LEU A 107 -2.71 -11.80 -11.62
C LEU A 107 -4.19 -11.81 -12.01
N ASP A 108 -4.51 -12.36 -13.18
CA ASP A 108 -5.89 -12.46 -13.63
C ASP A 108 -6.73 -13.34 -12.69
N ALA A 109 -6.16 -14.45 -12.20
CA ALA A 109 -6.82 -15.30 -11.21
C ALA A 109 -7.06 -14.56 -9.88
N ALA A 110 -6.08 -13.80 -9.41
CA ALA A 110 -6.21 -12.99 -8.20
C ALA A 110 -7.29 -11.92 -8.33
N CYS A 111 -7.33 -11.19 -9.45
CA CYS A 111 -8.37 -10.20 -9.72
C CYS A 111 -9.77 -10.83 -9.78
N ARG A 112 -9.92 -11.96 -10.50
CA ARG A 112 -11.21 -12.67 -10.56
C ARG A 112 -11.70 -13.13 -9.19
N LYS A 113 -10.83 -13.70 -8.36
CA LYS A 113 -11.20 -14.14 -7.00
C LYS A 113 -11.56 -12.98 -6.09
N ALA A 114 -10.87 -11.85 -6.23
CA ALA A 114 -11.15 -10.64 -5.48
C ALA A 114 -12.39 -9.88 -6.00
N GLY A 115 -12.98 -10.29 -7.13
CA GLY A 115 -14.11 -9.58 -7.74
C GLY A 115 -13.71 -8.22 -8.33
N ILE A 116 -12.47 -8.09 -8.80
CA ILE A 116 -11.88 -6.85 -9.31
C ILE A 116 -11.76 -6.93 -10.84
N SER A 117 -12.04 -5.84 -11.55
CA SER A 117 -12.05 -5.82 -13.01
C SER A 117 -10.66 -5.61 -13.60
N ALA A 118 -9.82 -4.80 -12.96
CA ALA A 118 -8.46 -4.53 -13.42
C ALA A 118 -7.44 -4.43 -12.27
N PRO A 119 -6.15 -4.77 -12.51
CA PRO A 119 -5.11 -4.54 -11.52
C PRO A 119 -4.99 -3.05 -11.15
N GLY A 120 -4.87 -2.77 -9.86
CA GLY A 120 -4.82 -1.43 -9.26
C GLY A 120 -6.15 -0.98 -8.65
N GLU A 121 -7.24 -1.69 -8.90
CA GLU A 121 -8.53 -1.43 -8.29
C GLU A 121 -8.68 -2.12 -6.93
N THR A 122 -9.67 -1.65 -6.16
CA THR A 122 -10.09 -2.24 -4.89
C THR A 122 -11.47 -2.86 -5.07
N SER A 123 -11.70 -4.03 -4.45
CA SER A 123 -12.98 -4.73 -4.47
C SER A 123 -14.10 -3.88 -3.86
N ALA A 124 -15.34 -4.09 -4.31
CA ALA A 124 -16.49 -3.28 -3.89
C ALA A 124 -16.79 -3.35 -2.38
N ASP A 125 -16.37 -4.43 -1.72
CA ASP A 125 -16.48 -4.64 -0.27
C ASP A 125 -15.29 -4.04 0.52
N GLY A 126 -14.28 -3.49 -0.15
CA GLY A 126 -13.08 -2.94 0.47
C GLY A 126 -12.15 -3.99 1.09
N ALA A 127 -12.34 -5.28 0.79
CA ALA A 127 -11.52 -6.35 1.36
C ALA A 127 -10.14 -6.46 0.68
N TYR A 128 -10.09 -6.30 -0.64
CA TYR A 128 -8.91 -6.59 -1.45
C TYR A 128 -8.55 -5.46 -2.41
N THR A 129 -7.26 -5.17 -2.52
CA THR A 129 -6.65 -4.42 -3.63
C THR A 129 -5.66 -5.35 -4.30
N VAL A 130 -5.74 -5.52 -5.61
CA VAL A 130 -4.80 -6.39 -6.36
C VAL A 130 -4.06 -5.52 -7.36
N GLU A 131 -2.73 -5.44 -7.27
CA GLU A 131 -1.92 -4.56 -8.13
C GLU A 131 -0.69 -5.25 -8.70
N ARG A 132 -0.14 -4.67 -9.76
CA ARG A 132 1.13 -5.09 -10.35
C ARG A 132 2.28 -4.54 -9.52
N SER A 133 3.30 -5.36 -9.32
CA SER A 133 4.56 -4.98 -8.69
C SER A 133 5.72 -5.13 -9.70
N PRO A 134 6.70 -4.21 -9.64
CA PRO A 134 8.04 -4.48 -10.16
C PRO A 134 8.69 -5.69 -9.46
N CYS A 135 9.89 -6.07 -9.93
CA CYS A 135 10.67 -7.18 -9.39
C CYS A 135 10.78 -7.15 -7.86
N LEU A 136 10.37 -8.26 -7.23
CA LEU A 136 10.45 -8.48 -5.78
C LEU A 136 11.76 -9.15 -5.34
N GLY A 137 12.71 -9.38 -6.26
CA GLY A 137 14.00 -10.01 -5.96
C GLY A 137 13.94 -11.52 -5.64
N MET A 138 12.80 -12.17 -5.88
CA MET A 138 12.55 -13.59 -5.54
C MET A 138 12.52 -14.51 -6.77
N CYS A 139 13.30 -14.20 -7.81
CA CYS A 139 13.25 -14.87 -9.11
C CYS A 139 13.52 -16.39 -9.04
N ASN A 140 14.27 -16.85 -8.05
CA ASN A 140 14.55 -18.28 -7.82
C ASN A 140 13.33 -19.08 -7.31
N THR A 141 12.26 -18.39 -6.89
CA THR A 141 11.05 -19.03 -6.31
C THR A 141 9.87 -19.06 -7.28
N GLY A 142 10.05 -18.78 -8.58
CA GLY A 142 8.92 -18.70 -9.52
C GLY A 142 8.18 -17.37 -9.42
N VAL A 143 6.84 -17.38 -9.50
CA VAL A 143 6.05 -16.15 -9.37
C VAL A 143 6.02 -15.71 -7.92
N ALA A 144 6.41 -14.46 -7.69
CA ALA A 144 6.46 -13.84 -6.37
C ALA A 144 5.28 -12.89 -6.16
N ALA A 145 4.78 -12.86 -4.93
CA ALA A 145 3.77 -11.90 -4.48
C ALA A 145 4.21 -11.23 -3.18
N ASN A 146 3.80 -9.99 -3.01
CA ASN A 146 3.91 -9.24 -1.77
C ASN A 146 2.51 -8.93 -1.27
N VAL A 147 2.16 -9.40 -0.07
CA VAL A 147 0.82 -9.20 0.51
C VAL A 147 0.93 -8.34 1.74
N THR A 148 0.21 -7.22 1.75
CA THR A 148 0.00 -6.40 2.94
C THR A 148 -1.39 -6.66 3.50
N TYR A 149 -1.51 -6.95 4.78
CA TYR A 149 -2.79 -7.34 5.40
C TYR A 149 -2.90 -6.79 6.82
N ARG A 150 -4.13 -6.47 7.25
CA ARG A 150 -4.39 -6.00 8.61
C ARG A 150 -4.52 -7.17 9.60
N ARG A 151 -3.72 -7.15 10.67
CA ARG A 151 -3.77 -8.11 11.79
C ARG A 151 -3.34 -7.42 13.08
N ASP A 152 -4.00 -7.73 14.19
CA ASP A 152 -3.69 -7.17 15.51
C ASP A 152 -3.69 -5.62 15.52
N GLY A 153 -4.62 -5.02 14.77
CA GLY A 153 -4.79 -3.56 14.67
C GLY A 153 -3.82 -2.84 13.71
N ARG A 154 -2.84 -3.53 13.12
CA ARG A 154 -1.83 -2.95 12.22
C ARG A 154 -1.72 -3.69 10.91
N TYR A 155 -1.20 -3.03 9.89
CA TYR A 155 -0.86 -3.63 8.61
C TYR A 155 0.53 -4.25 8.65
N HIS A 156 0.61 -5.49 8.17
CA HIS A 156 1.84 -6.27 8.08
C HIS A 156 2.11 -6.61 6.63
N ASN A 157 3.38 -6.75 6.27
CA ASN A 157 3.80 -7.10 4.94
C ASN A 157 4.46 -8.48 4.93
N ARG A 158 4.07 -9.35 3.97
CA ARG A 158 4.66 -10.67 3.78
C ARG A 158 4.84 -10.99 2.31
N SER A 159 6.02 -11.48 1.94
CA SER A 159 6.30 -11.96 0.59
C SER A 159 6.12 -13.48 0.49
N PHE A 160 5.62 -13.92 -0.67
CA PHE A 160 5.38 -15.31 -1.01
C PHE A 160 6.08 -15.64 -2.33
N GLY A 161 6.72 -16.79 -2.40
CA GLY A 161 7.22 -17.39 -3.63
C GLY A 161 6.30 -18.52 -4.09
N HIS A 162 6.58 -19.08 -5.27
CA HIS A 162 5.88 -20.21 -5.88
C HIS A 162 4.38 -20.01 -6.03
N VAL A 163 3.92 -18.76 -6.15
CA VAL A 163 2.49 -18.45 -6.27
C VAL A 163 1.99 -18.98 -7.61
N ARG A 164 0.90 -19.75 -7.60
CA ARG A 164 0.31 -20.31 -8.81
C ARG A 164 -1.18 -20.00 -8.86
N ALA A 165 -1.72 -19.91 -10.07
CA ALA A 165 -3.12 -19.57 -10.29
C ALA A 165 -4.06 -20.57 -9.56
N TYR A 166 -3.80 -21.88 -9.63
CA TYR A 166 -4.60 -22.89 -8.95
C TYR A 166 -4.49 -22.85 -7.41
N THR A 167 -3.46 -22.21 -6.85
CA THR A 167 -3.36 -22.03 -5.39
C THR A 167 -4.34 -20.95 -4.91
N LEU A 168 -4.86 -20.17 -5.85
CA LEU A 168 -5.86 -19.15 -5.60
C LEU A 168 -7.27 -19.66 -5.87
N ASP A 169 -7.54 -20.87 -6.33
CA ASP A 169 -8.90 -21.38 -6.46
C ASP A 169 -9.46 -21.85 -5.11
#